data_AF-A0A7H0SN98-F1
#
_entry.id   AF-A0A7H0SN98-F1
#
_cell.length_a   1.000
_cell.length_b   1.000
_cell.length_c   1.000
_cell.angle_alpha   90.00
_cell.angle_beta   90.00
_cell.angle_gamma   90.00
#
_symmetry.space_group_name_H-M   'P 1'
#
loop_
_entity.id
_entity.type
_entity.pdbx_description
1 polymer ?
#
loop_
_entity_poly.entity_id
_entity_poly.type
_entity_poly.pdbx_seq_one_letter_code
_entity_poly.pdbx_strand_id
1 'polypeptide(L)'
;MHTLLLALHVIGAILLLGPVTVAVSSFHVQAYQASKGKESARGTAQLLHAITKTYGVISVLVPAIGFALMFTKSGVYWSQGRFHVSILLSVIAWALLIIFIIPRQKRMLGALNLLEDGEQQEAEAEGEARIANWDSAKKQLSMFGGIFSLLWIIVAILMIV
;
A
#
# COMPACT_ATOMS: atom_id res chain seq x y z
N MET A 1 20.83 21.46 -0.72
CA MET A 1 20.36 20.13 -1.18
C MET A 1 19.59 19.37 -0.09
N HIS A 2 20.13 19.25 1.14
CA HIS A 2 19.45 18.60 2.27
C HIS A 2 18.00 19.07 2.48
N THR A 3 17.76 20.37 2.62
CA THR A 3 16.41 20.94 2.84
C THR A 3 15.41 20.57 1.74
N LEU A 4 15.86 20.53 0.48
CA LEU A 4 15.02 20.16 -0.65
C LEU A 4 14.63 18.68 -0.59
N LEU A 5 15.60 17.78 -0.36
CA LEU A 5 15.34 16.35 -0.21
C LEU A 5 14.44 16.06 1.00
N LEU A 6 14.65 16.77 2.10
CA LEU A 6 13.83 16.65 3.30
C LEU A 6 12.38 17.09 3.02
N ALA A 7 12.20 18.24 2.35
CA ALA A 7 10.88 18.71 1.94
C ALA A 7 10.18 17.69 1.02
N LEU A 8 10.87 17.19 -0.01
CA LEU A 8 10.33 16.19 -0.92
C LEU A 8 9.97 14.88 -0.20
N HIS A 9 10.80 14.43 0.74
CA HIS A 9 10.53 13.24 1.55
C HIS A 9 9.25 13.39 2.37
N VAL A 10 9.12 14.50 3.11
CA VAL A 10 7.97 14.74 3.98
C VAL A 10 6.69 14.98 3.17
N ILE A 11 6.75 15.80 2.13
CA ILE A 11 5.60 16.05 1.24
C ILE A 11 5.18 14.74 0.56
N GLY A 12 6.14 13.96 0.07
CA GLY A 12 5.89 12.64 -0.51
C GLY A 12 5.21 11.70 0.49
N ALA A 13 5.68 11.66 1.74
CA ALA A 13 5.06 10.84 2.78
C ALA A 13 3.59 11.24 3.00
N ILE A 14 3.29 12.53 3.09
CA ILE A 14 1.92 13.03 3.32
C ILE A 14 1.01 12.71 2.12
N LEU A 15 1.45 13.04 0.90
CA LEU A 15 0.62 12.97 -0.29
C LEU A 15 0.50 11.55 -0.87
N LEU A 16 1.49 10.68 -0.65
CA LEU A 16 1.50 9.32 -1.19
C LEU A 16 1.01 8.30 -0.16
N LEU A 17 1.53 8.32 1.07
CA LEU A 17 1.20 7.27 2.05
C LEU A 17 -0.17 7.46 2.69
N GLY A 18 -0.63 8.71 2.85
CA GLY A 18 -1.95 9.01 3.40
C GLY A 18 -3.08 8.35 2.59
N PRO A 19 -3.22 8.66 1.29
CA PRO A 19 -4.24 8.05 0.44
C PRO A 19 -4.12 6.53 0.36
N VAL A 20 -2.90 5.98 0.26
CA VAL A 20 -2.68 4.52 0.21
C VAL A 20 -3.16 3.85 1.48
N THR A 21 -2.85 4.41 2.66
CA THR A 21 -3.25 3.85 3.95
C THR A 21 -4.78 3.79 4.08
N VAL A 22 -5.47 4.85 3.68
CA VAL A 22 -6.95 4.89 3.66
C VAL A 22 -7.50 3.88 2.67
N ALA A 23 -6.93 3.81 1.46
CA ALA A 23 -7.39 2.94 0.39
C ALA A 23 -7.27 1.45 0.76
N VAL A 24 -6.09 1.05 1.25
CA VAL A 24 -5.81 -0.30 1.73
C VAL A 24 -6.76 -0.68 2.87
N SER A 25 -6.95 0.22 3.84
CA SER A 25 -7.78 -0.03 5.02
C SER A 25 -9.28 -0.09 4.71
N SER A 26 -9.73 0.50 3.59
CA SER A 26 -11.17 0.58 3.25
C SER A 26 -11.59 -0.41 2.17
N PHE A 27 -10.65 -0.87 1.32
CA PHE A 27 -10.97 -1.71 0.16
C PHE A 27 -11.74 -2.98 0.53
N HIS A 28 -11.27 -3.71 1.55
CA HIS A 28 -11.84 -5.02 1.91
C HIS A 28 -13.32 -4.94 2.30
N VAL A 29 -13.74 -3.84 2.90
CA VAL A 29 -15.15 -3.59 3.23
C VAL A 29 -15.96 -3.39 1.96
N GLN A 30 -15.50 -2.55 1.04
CA GLN A 30 -16.24 -2.24 -0.19
C GLN A 30 -16.31 -3.45 -1.13
N ALA A 31 -15.20 -4.16 -1.32
CA ALA A 31 -15.17 -5.36 -2.14
C ALA A 31 -16.08 -6.47 -1.58
N TYR A 32 -16.14 -6.64 -0.25
CA TYR A 32 -17.07 -7.58 0.37
C TYR A 32 -18.54 -7.15 0.22
N GLN A 33 -18.85 -5.85 0.29
CA GLN A 33 -20.23 -5.40 0.06
C GLN A 33 -20.63 -5.54 -1.40
N ALA A 34 -19.71 -5.29 -2.33
CA ALA A 34 -19.91 -5.54 -3.76
C ALA A 34 -20.20 -7.03 -4.03
N SER A 35 -19.50 -7.95 -3.37
CA SER A 35 -19.77 -9.39 -3.50
C SER A 35 -21.13 -9.82 -2.92
N LYS A 36 -21.78 -8.98 -2.12
CA LYS A 36 -23.14 -9.16 -1.60
C LYS A 36 -24.20 -8.46 -2.47
N GLY A 37 -23.82 -7.91 -3.64
CA GLY A 37 -24.73 -7.27 -4.59
C GLY A 37 -24.92 -5.76 -4.39
N LYS A 38 -24.10 -5.09 -3.56
CA LYS A 38 -24.18 -3.63 -3.40
C LYS A 38 -23.46 -2.92 -4.55
N GLU A 39 -24.22 -2.46 -5.54
CA GLU A 39 -23.69 -1.79 -6.75
C GLU A 39 -22.80 -0.57 -6.45
N SER A 40 -23.19 0.30 -5.51
CA SER A 40 -22.38 1.48 -5.15
C SER A 40 -21.00 1.14 -4.56
N ALA A 41 -20.82 -0.08 -4.04
CA ALA A 41 -19.54 -0.53 -3.50
C ALA A 41 -18.58 -1.00 -4.60
N ARG A 42 -19.08 -1.37 -5.79
CA ARG A 42 -18.27 -1.85 -6.92
C ARG A 42 -17.30 -0.77 -7.41
N GLY A 43 -17.83 0.39 -7.80
CA GLY A 43 -17.00 1.52 -8.25
C GLY A 43 -16.06 2.04 -7.16
N THR A 44 -16.50 2.02 -5.90
CA THR A 44 -15.64 2.41 -4.77
C THR A 44 -14.48 1.44 -4.60
N ALA A 45 -14.69 0.12 -4.71
CA ALA A 45 -13.62 -0.87 -4.63
C ALA A 45 -12.59 -0.69 -5.75
N GLN A 46 -13.03 -0.43 -6.99
CA GLN A 46 -12.14 -0.12 -8.12
C GLN A 46 -11.28 1.12 -7.84
N LEU A 47 -11.89 2.22 -7.38
CA LEU A 47 -11.17 3.44 -7.04
C LEU A 47 -10.11 3.20 -5.96
N LEU A 48 -10.47 2.48 -4.88
CA LEU A 48 -9.55 2.18 -3.79
C LEU A 48 -8.38 1.29 -4.26
N HIS A 49 -8.64 0.34 -5.16
CA HIS A 49 -7.57 -0.44 -5.78
C HIS A 49 -6.66 0.43 -6.65
N ALA A 50 -7.22 1.31 -7.48
CA ALA A 50 -6.45 2.23 -8.32
C ALA A 50 -5.55 3.15 -7.48
N ILE A 51 -6.07 3.71 -6.38
CA ILE A 51 -5.27 4.49 -5.43
C ILE A 51 -4.17 3.63 -4.83
N THR A 52 -4.51 2.42 -4.34
CA THR A 52 -3.55 1.49 -3.74
C THR A 52 -2.43 1.12 -4.72
N LYS A 53 -2.76 0.81 -5.97
CA LYS A 53 -1.81 0.42 -7.02
C LYS A 53 -0.93 1.59 -7.43
N THR A 54 -1.53 2.71 -7.83
CA THR A 54 -0.80 3.87 -8.38
C THR A 54 0.00 4.58 -7.29
N TYR A 55 -0.66 5.06 -6.24
CA TYR A 55 0.04 5.80 -5.18
C TYR A 55 0.94 4.87 -4.37
N GLY A 56 0.58 3.59 -4.23
CA GLY A 56 1.38 2.60 -3.53
C GLY A 56 2.71 2.30 -4.21
N VAL A 57 2.71 2.11 -5.53
CA VAL A 57 3.95 1.93 -6.29
C VAL A 57 4.80 3.20 -6.23
N ILE A 58 4.20 4.37 -6.46
CA ILE A 58 4.91 5.67 -6.43
C ILE A 58 5.46 5.98 -5.02
N SER A 59 4.82 5.49 -3.95
CA SER A 59 5.25 5.74 -2.57
C SER A 59 6.66 5.24 -2.25
N VAL A 60 7.25 4.37 -3.08
CA VAL A 60 8.66 3.96 -2.98
C VAL A 60 9.63 5.15 -2.99
N LEU A 61 9.22 6.28 -3.59
CA LEU A 61 9.98 7.53 -3.55
C LEU A 61 10.25 7.99 -2.12
N VAL A 62 9.34 7.77 -1.17
CA VAL A 62 9.50 8.21 0.21
C VAL A 62 10.70 7.55 0.88
N PRO A 63 10.79 6.21 1.01
CA PRO A 63 11.97 5.57 1.57
C PRO A 63 13.22 5.76 0.70
N ALA A 64 13.10 5.87 -0.63
CA ALA A 64 14.24 6.14 -1.51
C ALA A 64 14.88 7.51 -1.23
N ILE A 65 14.06 8.56 -1.09
CA ILE A 65 14.53 9.90 -0.72
C ILE A 65 15.03 9.91 0.73
N GLY A 66 14.38 9.17 1.63
CA GLY A 66 14.85 8.98 3.01
C GLY A 66 16.25 8.35 3.07
N PHE A 67 16.50 7.35 2.22
CA PHE A 67 17.81 6.76 2.06
C PHE A 67 18.81 7.77 1.45
N ALA A 68 18.41 8.54 0.43
CA ALA A 68 19.27 9.59 -0.13
C ALA A 68 19.66 10.65 0.92
N LEU A 69 18.75 10.99 1.85
CA LEU A 69 19.02 11.92 2.95
C LEU A 69 20.16 11.44 3.86
N MET A 70 20.35 10.13 4.03
CA MET A 70 21.45 9.56 4.82
C MET A 70 22.82 10.08 4.37
N PHE A 71 23.00 10.38 3.08
CA PHE A 71 24.27 10.83 2.50
C PHE A 71 24.51 12.33 2.65
N THR A 72 23.47 13.11 2.95
CA THR A 72 23.59 14.59 3.03
C THR A 72 24.25 15.09 4.31
N LYS A 73 24.13 14.33 5.40
CA LYS A 73 24.79 14.56 6.70
C LYS A 73 25.31 13.24 7.23
N SER A 74 26.29 12.68 6.53
CA SER A 74 26.75 11.30 6.70
C SER A 74 27.11 10.95 8.16
N GLY A 75 27.77 11.83 8.90
CA GLY A 75 28.12 11.55 10.30
C GLY A 75 26.95 11.43 11.28
N VAL A 76 25.81 12.08 10.98
CA VAL A 76 24.65 12.16 11.90
C VAL A 76 23.64 11.06 11.62
N TYR A 77 23.27 10.86 10.36
CA TYR A 77 22.22 9.92 10.01
C TYR A 77 22.71 8.47 10.05
N TRP A 78 23.97 8.19 9.70
CA TRP A 78 24.50 6.83 9.72
C TRP A 78 24.76 6.29 11.13
N SER A 79 25.06 7.16 12.09
CA SER A 79 25.32 6.77 13.49
C SER A 79 24.03 6.47 14.28
N GLN A 80 22.87 6.88 13.77
CA GLN A 80 21.59 6.71 14.45
C GLN A 80 20.84 5.48 13.94
N GLY A 81 20.82 4.42 14.76
CA GLY A 81 20.19 3.13 14.43
C GLY A 81 18.72 3.24 13.97
N ARG A 82 17.97 4.22 14.48
CA ARG A 82 16.55 4.43 14.13
C ARG A 82 16.32 4.60 12.63
N PHE A 83 17.21 5.29 11.90
CA PHE A 83 17.02 5.51 10.46
C PHE A 83 17.22 4.24 9.64
N HIS A 84 18.17 3.39 10.04
CA HIS A 84 18.37 2.07 9.45
C HIS A 84 17.14 1.18 9.66
N VAL A 85 16.60 1.17 10.87
CA VAL A 85 15.37 0.43 11.20
C VAL A 85 14.19 0.97 10.39
N SER A 86 14.05 2.30 10.27
CA SER A 86 12.99 2.91 9.46
C SER A 86 13.08 2.52 7.99
N ILE A 87 14.28 2.49 7.40
CA ILE A 87 14.47 2.04 6.02
C ILE A 87 14.06 0.58 5.87
N LEU A 88 14.52 -0.30 6.78
CA LEU A 88 14.17 -1.72 6.76
C LEU A 88 12.66 -1.94 6.87
N LEU A 89 12.00 -1.30 7.84
CA LEU A 89 10.55 -1.40 8.02
C LEU A 89 9.79 -0.84 6.82
N SER A 90 10.30 0.22 6.19
CA SER A 90 9.70 0.78 4.97
C SER A 90 9.78 -0.19 3.80
N VAL A 91 10.91 -0.88 3.62
CA VAL A 91 11.07 -1.94 2.60
C VAL A 91 10.10 -3.10 2.88
N ILE A 92 9.97 -3.51 4.14
CA ILE A 92 9.01 -4.56 4.54
C ILE A 92 7.57 -4.12 4.25
N ALA A 93 7.19 -2.89 4.59
CA ALA A 93 5.86 -2.35 4.31
C ALA A 93 5.56 -2.29 2.81
N TRP A 94 6.56 -1.92 2.01
CA TRP A 94 6.42 -1.87 0.56
C TRP A 94 6.33 -3.27 -0.07
N ALA A 95 7.13 -4.22 0.41
CA ALA A 95 7.01 -5.63 0.01
C ALA A 95 5.64 -6.20 0.39
N LEU A 96 5.13 -5.88 1.58
CA LEU A 96 3.78 -6.26 2.02
C LEU A 96 2.71 -5.74 1.05
N LEU A 97 2.85 -4.49 0.61
CA LEU A 97 1.93 -3.85 -0.33
C LEU A 97 1.92 -4.55 -1.69
N ILE A 98 3.09 -4.72 -2.30
CA ILE A 98 3.25 -5.23 -3.67
C ILE A 98 2.98 -6.73 -3.75
N ILE A 99 3.46 -7.51 -2.77
CA ILE A 99 3.42 -8.98 -2.83
C ILE A 99 2.11 -9.52 -2.26
N PHE A 100 1.55 -8.86 -1.23
CA PHE A 100 0.40 -9.41 -0.51
C PHE A 100 -0.90 -8.63 -0.72
N ILE A 101 -0.87 -7.31 -0.63
CA ILE A 101 -2.10 -6.48 -0.63
C ILE A 101 -2.63 -6.29 -2.05
N ILE A 102 -1.83 -5.74 -2.97
CA ILE A 102 -2.26 -5.45 -4.34
C ILE A 102 -2.76 -6.70 -5.07
N PRO A 103 -2.07 -7.86 -5.03
CA PRO A 103 -2.53 -9.06 -5.72
C PRO A 103 -3.86 -9.58 -5.16
N ARG A 104 -4.05 -9.52 -3.84
CA ARG A 104 -5.33 -9.92 -3.21
C ARG A 104 -6.47 -8.96 -3.57
N GLN A 105 -6.19 -7.66 -3.66
CA GLN A 105 -7.17 -6.69 -4.17
C GLN A 105 -7.53 -6.99 -5.63
N LYS A 106 -6.54 -7.25 -6.50
CA LYS A 106 -6.74 -7.64 -7.91
C LYS A 106 -7.65 -8.87 -8.01
N ARG A 107 -7.37 -9.92 -7.23
CA ARG A 107 -8.22 -11.14 -7.17
C ARG A 107 -9.66 -10.85 -6.77
N MET A 108 -9.87 -10.00 -5.76
CA MET A 108 -11.23 -9.61 -5.35
C MET A 108 -11.97 -8.84 -6.44
N LEU A 109 -11.29 -7.95 -7.18
CA LEU A 109 -11.90 -7.25 -8.31
C LEU A 109 -12.15 -8.18 -9.50
N GLY A 110 -11.22 -9.09 -9.80
CA GLY A 110 -11.38 -10.08 -10.87
C GLY A 110 -12.58 -10.98 -10.64
N ALA A 111 -12.76 -11.45 -9.40
CA ALA A 111 -13.94 -12.23 -9.01
C ALA A 111 -15.27 -11.45 -9.07
N LEU A 112 -15.21 -10.12 -9.16
CA LEU A 112 -16.38 -9.25 -9.34
C LEU A 112 -16.57 -8.81 -10.79
N ASN A 113 -15.68 -9.22 -11.71
CA ASN A 113 -15.58 -8.70 -13.08
C ASN A 113 -15.47 -7.16 -13.08
N LEU A 114 -14.53 -6.65 -12.29
CA LEU A 114 -14.29 -5.22 -12.09
C LEU A 114 -12.86 -4.80 -12.47
N LEU A 115 -12.06 -5.69 -13.06
CA LEU A 115 -10.77 -5.33 -13.66
C LEU A 115 -10.99 -4.74 -15.06
N GLU A 116 -9.97 -4.06 -15.58
CA GLU A 116 -9.93 -3.67 -17.00
C GLU A 116 -9.87 -4.92 -17.89
N ASP A 117 -10.40 -4.85 -19.11
CA ASP A 117 -10.59 -6.03 -19.98
C ASP A 117 -9.33 -6.90 -20.15
N GLY A 118 -8.16 -6.28 -20.31
CA GLY A 118 -6.88 -7.00 -20.39
C GLY A 118 -6.48 -7.68 -19.07
N GLU A 119 -6.59 -6.96 -17.96
CA GLU A 119 -6.27 -7.51 -16.62
C GLU A 119 -7.26 -8.59 -16.19
N GLN A 120 -8.52 -8.50 -16.64
CA GLN A 120 -9.56 -9.49 -16.39
C GLN A 120 -9.25 -10.79 -17.11
N GLN A 121 -8.87 -10.74 -18.39
CA GLN A 121 -8.49 -11.92 -19.18
C GLN A 121 -7.27 -12.63 -18.56
N GLU A 122 -6.26 -11.87 -18.14
CA GLU A 122 -5.10 -12.41 -17.41
C GLU A 122 -5.52 -13.11 -16.11
N ALA A 123 -6.35 -12.45 -15.30
CA ALA A 123 -6.81 -13.01 -14.03
C ALA A 123 -7.65 -14.28 -14.21
N GLU A 124 -8.43 -14.37 -15.29
CA GLU A 124 -9.19 -15.58 -15.63
C GLU A 124 -8.27 -16.71 -16.09
N ALA A 125 -7.27 -16.41 -16.93
CA ALA A 125 -6.30 -17.38 -17.41
C ALA A 125 -5.44 -17.97 -16.26
N GLU A 126 -5.09 -17.14 -15.28
CA GLU A 126 -4.33 -17.55 -14.09
C GLU A 126 -5.20 -18.21 -13.00
N GLY A 127 -6.53 -18.27 -13.20
CA GLY A 127 -7.47 -18.81 -12.21
C GLY A 127 -7.66 -17.92 -10.97
N GLU A 128 -7.21 -16.67 -11.05
CA GLU A 128 -7.22 -15.66 -10.00
C GLU A 128 -8.56 -14.93 -9.86
N ALA A 129 -9.43 -15.01 -10.87
CA ALA A 129 -10.77 -14.40 -10.90
C ALA A 129 -11.84 -15.18 -10.09
N ARG A 130 -11.46 -15.96 -9.07
CA ARG A 130 -12.39 -16.74 -8.24
C ARG A 130 -12.06 -16.63 -6.77
N ILE A 131 -13.09 -16.38 -5.95
CA ILE A 131 -12.98 -16.38 -4.48
C ILE A 131 -13.92 -17.43 -3.90
N ALA A 132 -13.34 -18.48 -3.31
CA ALA A 132 -14.09 -19.55 -2.66
C ALA A 132 -14.75 -19.10 -1.34
N ASN A 133 -14.09 -18.22 -0.59
CA ASN A 133 -14.58 -17.73 0.71
C ASN A 133 -14.31 -16.23 0.89
N TRP A 134 -15.36 -15.44 0.71
CA TRP A 134 -15.31 -13.98 0.81
C TRP A 134 -15.05 -13.48 2.24
N ASP A 135 -15.51 -14.19 3.27
CA ASP A 135 -15.26 -13.82 4.66
C ASP A 135 -13.78 -13.97 5.02
N SER A 136 -13.13 -15.05 4.53
CA SER A 136 -11.68 -15.25 4.67
C SER A 136 -10.90 -14.18 3.90
N ALA A 137 -11.26 -13.91 2.65
CA ALA A 137 -10.61 -12.88 1.84
C ALA A 137 -10.67 -11.49 2.50
N LYS A 138 -11.85 -11.10 3.01
CA LYS A 138 -12.04 -9.87 3.78
C LYS A 138 -11.14 -9.82 5.03
N LYS A 139 -11.11 -10.89 5.83
CA LYS A 139 -10.31 -10.95 7.06
C LYS A 139 -8.81 -10.85 6.79
N GLN A 140 -8.30 -11.59 5.80
CA GLN A 140 -6.88 -11.53 5.43
C GLN A 140 -6.47 -10.12 5.02
N LEU A 141 -7.26 -9.47 4.16
CA LEU A 141 -6.91 -8.14 3.67
C LEU A 141 -7.06 -7.06 4.76
N SER A 142 -8.01 -7.23 5.69
CA SER A 142 -8.11 -6.41 6.90
C SER A 142 -6.85 -6.52 7.75
N MET A 143 -6.36 -7.75 8.00
CA MET A 143 -5.12 -8.00 8.75
C MET A 143 -3.90 -7.38 8.06
N PHE A 144 -3.72 -7.61 6.77
CA PHE A 144 -2.59 -7.03 6.02
C PHE A 144 -2.65 -5.50 5.99
N GLY A 145 -3.83 -4.91 5.84
CA GLY A 145 -4.01 -3.46 5.91
C GLY A 145 -3.68 -2.88 7.28
N GLY A 146 -4.04 -3.59 8.36
CA GLY A 146 -3.67 -3.23 9.73
C GLY A 146 -2.16 -3.27 9.95
N ILE A 147 -1.48 -4.34 9.54
CA ILE A 147 -0.02 -4.47 9.63
C ILE A 147 0.67 -3.38 8.81
N PHE A 148 0.22 -3.15 7.57
CA PHE A 148 0.74 -2.09 6.70
C PHE A 148 0.66 -0.72 7.37
N SER A 149 -0.50 -0.37 7.92
CA SER A 149 -0.71 0.90 8.61
C SER A 149 0.16 1.03 9.87
N LEU A 150 0.28 -0.05 10.65
CA LEU A 150 1.10 -0.09 11.85
C LEU A 150 2.59 0.12 11.52
N LEU A 151 3.09 -0.50 10.45
CA LEU A 151 4.48 -0.31 10.02
C LEU A 151 4.77 1.16 9.71
N TRP A 152 3.88 1.86 9.00
CA TRP A 152 4.06 3.29 8.71
C TRP A 152 3.98 4.17 9.95
N ILE A 153 3.12 3.83 10.93
CA ILE A 153 3.09 4.52 12.22
C ILE A 153 4.44 4.36 12.94
N ILE A 154 4.98 3.14 13.01
CA ILE A 154 6.28 2.88 13.65
C ILE A 154 7.39 3.64 12.93
N VAL A 155 7.41 3.62 11.60
CA VAL A 155 8.37 4.39 10.78
C VAL A 155 8.27 5.89 11.08
N ALA A 156 7.05 6.45 11.14
CA ALA A 156 6.85 7.86 11.45
C ALA A 156 7.38 8.23 12.84
N ILE A 157 7.13 7.39 13.86
CA ILE A 157 7.66 7.59 15.21
C ILE A 157 9.20 7.56 15.20
N LEU A 158 9.80 6.55 14.55
CA LEU A 158 11.26 6.42 14.44
C LEU A 158 11.93 7.57 13.67
N MET A 159 11.21 8.24 12.77
CA MET A 159 11.72 9.40 12.05
C MET A 159 11.69 10.68 12.89
N ILE A 160 10.79 10.78 13.88
CA ILE A 160 10.59 11.97 14.71
C ILE A 160 11.39 11.89 16.01
N VAL A 161 11.30 10.76 16.71
CA VAL A 161 11.85 10.56 18.06
C VAL A 161 13.30 10.20 18.01
#